data_AF-F7KW75-F1
#
_entry.id   AF-F7KW75-F1
#
_cell.length_a   1.000
_cell.length_b   1.000
_cell.length_c   1.000
_cell.angle_alpha   90.00
_cell.angle_beta   90.00
_cell.angle_gamma   90.00
#
_symmetry.space_group_name_H-M   'P 1'
#
loop_
_entity.id
_entity.type
_entity.pdbx_description
1 polymer ?
#
loop_
_entity_poly.entity_id
_entity_poly.type
_entity_poly.pdbx_seq_one_letter_code
_entity_poly.pdbx_strand_id
1 'polypeptide(L)'
;MDKKDTKYVDLNITLSAVGKAVFVNFYYDFKNAALSNNEIAEKLLRENPGSKSDNQNFRIPRARHIFSENNQLDALRIIIDSKKVAPEARDKAKQILEEELAQMHNSQENVDERVFIEDLNRSIIYSDQAQFEYNNIPEPRKETRTTKTSLYQRSKEVSSNALMKAGFLCEVDAEHPVFIRKHSNENYTEPHHLVPLFAQNDFPDINLDREQNVVSLCSHCHNLLHYGSDIDEVLYKLYMSRKELLKLIGIEISYEELKKYYL
;
A
#
# COMPACT_ATOMS: atom_id res chain seq x y z
N MET A 1 -7.50 -19.22 39.80
CA MET A 1 -6.94 -17.85 39.72
C MET A 1 -5.64 -17.95 38.95
N ASP A 2 -5.70 -17.82 37.63
CA ASP A 2 -4.51 -17.79 36.81
C ASP A 2 -3.71 -16.52 37.10
N LYS A 3 -2.42 -16.71 37.41
CA LYS A 3 -1.46 -15.60 37.45
C LYS A 3 -1.38 -15.02 36.03
N LYS A 4 -2.12 -13.93 35.75
CA LYS A 4 -1.91 -13.13 34.54
C LYS A 4 -0.43 -12.75 34.51
N ASP A 5 0.32 -13.27 33.54
CA ASP A 5 1.74 -12.95 33.37
C ASP A 5 1.84 -11.45 33.05
N THR A 6 2.23 -10.65 34.06
CA THR A 6 2.21 -9.18 33.99
C THR A 6 3.27 -8.59 33.05
N LYS A 7 4.13 -9.45 32.47
CA LYS A 7 5.27 -9.08 31.63
C LYS A 7 4.90 -8.40 30.31
N TYR A 8 3.64 -8.47 29.90
CA TYR A 8 3.17 -8.01 28.59
C TYR A 8 2.01 -7.00 28.65
N VAL A 9 1.63 -6.56 29.85
CA VAL A 9 0.42 -5.75 30.07
C VAL A 9 0.59 -4.31 29.58
N ASP A 10 1.81 -3.80 29.59
CA ASP A 10 2.12 -2.42 29.21
C ASP A 10 3.15 -2.40 28.08
N LEU A 11 2.82 -1.71 26.98
CA LEU A 11 3.66 -1.61 25.79
C LEU A 11 4.99 -0.90 26.09
N ASN A 12 4.99 0.15 26.93
CA ASN A 12 6.21 0.85 27.33
C ASN A 12 7.12 -0.03 28.18
N ILE A 13 6.57 -0.82 29.11
CA ILE A 13 7.34 -1.77 29.93
C ILE A 13 7.93 -2.86 29.02
N THR A 14 7.11 -3.44 28.14
CA THR A 14 7.52 -4.48 27.20
C THR A 14 8.63 -3.99 26.28
N LEU A 15 8.45 -2.81 25.68
CA LEU A 15 9.41 -2.19 24.78
C LEU A 15 10.70 -1.77 25.51
N SER A 16 10.60 -1.33 26.77
CA SER A 16 11.79 -1.04 27.59
C SER A 16 12.58 -2.30 27.91
N ALA A 17 11.90 -3.43 28.16
CA ALA A 17 12.55 -4.73 28.36
C ALA A 17 13.19 -5.25 27.06
N VAL A 18 12.54 -5.09 25.90
CA VAL A 18 13.17 -5.39 24.60
C VAL A 18 14.36 -4.48 24.33
N GLY A 19 14.31 -3.23 24.79
CA GLY A 19 15.28 -2.18 24.49
C GLY A 19 14.91 -1.47 23.20
N LYS A 20 14.56 -0.19 23.30
CA LYS A 20 14.05 0.63 22.18
C LYS A 20 14.96 0.62 20.94
N ALA A 21 16.27 0.84 21.11
CA ALA A 21 17.21 0.80 19.99
C ALA A 21 17.35 -0.61 19.38
N VAL A 22 17.31 -1.65 20.21
CA VAL A 22 17.36 -3.05 19.75
C VAL A 22 16.11 -3.39 18.94
N PHE A 23 14.92 -2.99 19.41
CA PHE A 23 13.66 -3.19 18.71
C PHE A 23 13.69 -2.61 17.29
N VAL A 24 14.18 -1.37 17.14
CA VAL A 24 14.30 -0.71 15.83
C VAL A 24 15.34 -1.39 14.95
N ASN A 25 16.50 -1.72 15.51
CA ASN A 25 17.60 -2.27 14.71
C ASN A 25 17.27 -3.63 14.11
N PHE A 26 16.53 -4.46 14.86
CA PHE A 26 16.15 -5.82 14.50
C PHE A 26 14.66 -5.94 14.19
N TYR A 27 13.98 -4.84 13.83
CA TYR A 27 12.53 -4.80 13.67
C TYR A 27 12.02 -5.90 12.72
N TYR A 28 12.59 -6.00 11.52
CA TYR A 28 12.20 -7.00 10.53
C TYR A 28 12.59 -8.43 10.92
N ASP A 29 13.69 -8.61 11.66
CA ASP A 29 14.04 -9.92 12.22
C ASP A 29 13.01 -10.38 13.25
N PHE A 30 12.54 -9.47 14.10
CA PHE A 30 11.49 -9.77 15.07
C PHE A 30 10.12 -10.00 14.43
N LYS A 31 9.80 -9.26 13.35
CA LYS A 31 8.57 -9.42 12.56
C LYS A 31 8.55 -10.75 11.79
N ASN A 32 9.71 -11.24 11.36
CA ASN A 32 9.82 -12.44 10.54
C ASN A 32 9.56 -13.72 11.37
N ALA A 33 8.36 -14.29 11.21
CA ALA A 33 7.96 -15.52 11.86
C ALA A 33 8.76 -16.76 11.41
N ALA A 34 9.42 -16.72 10.24
CA ALA A 34 10.22 -17.83 9.74
C ALA A 34 11.59 -17.95 10.42
N LEU A 35 12.12 -16.86 10.98
CA LEU A 35 13.37 -16.92 11.74
C LEU A 35 13.14 -17.61 13.08
N SER A 36 14.07 -18.46 13.50
CA SER A 36 14.05 -19.03 14.86
C SER A 36 14.54 -18.01 15.89
N ASN A 37 14.16 -18.20 17.15
CA ASN A 37 14.68 -17.38 18.25
C ASN A 37 16.22 -17.50 18.36
N ASN A 38 16.81 -18.63 17.99
CA ASN A 38 18.26 -18.83 18.05
C ASN A 38 18.98 -18.00 16.98
N GLU A 39 18.47 -17.98 15.74
CA GLU A 39 19.05 -17.16 14.66
C GLU A 39 19.03 -15.67 15.02
N ILE A 40 17.93 -15.18 15.59
CA ILE A 40 17.83 -13.78 16.03
C ILE A 40 18.80 -13.52 17.19
N ALA A 41 18.92 -14.46 18.14
CA ALA A 41 19.86 -14.33 19.26
C ALA A 41 21.32 -14.24 18.79
N GLU A 42 21.71 -15.07 17.81
CA GLU A 42 23.05 -15.03 17.22
C GLU A 42 23.34 -13.71 16.53
N LYS A 43 22.38 -13.16 15.78
CA LYS A 43 22.51 -11.83 15.16
C LYS A 43 22.65 -10.72 16.22
N LEU A 44 21.83 -10.76 17.28
CA LEU A 44 21.90 -9.81 18.39
C LEU A 44 23.26 -9.80 19.09
N LEU A 45 23.83 -10.99 19.34
CA LEU A 45 25.15 -11.13 19.96
C LEU A 45 26.26 -10.59 19.06
N ARG A 46 26.16 -10.80 17.74
CA ARG A 46 27.14 -10.32 16.76
C ARG A 46 27.19 -8.80 16.68
N GLU A 47 26.04 -8.14 16.70
CA GLU A 47 25.97 -6.66 16.61
C GLU A 47 26.19 -5.96 17.95
N ASN A 48 26.08 -6.67 19.08
CA ASN A 48 26.31 -6.10 20.41
C ASN A 48 27.10 -7.04 21.35
N PRO A 49 28.38 -7.32 21.02
CA PRO A 49 29.22 -8.25 21.79
C PRO A 49 29.55 -7.75 23.21
N GLY A 50 29.34 -6.46 23.51
CA GLY A 50 29.58 -5.85 24.83
C GLY A 50 28.35 -5.80 25.75
N SER A 51 27.26 -6.49 25.39
CA SER A 51 26.03 -6.53 26.17
C SER A 51 26.27 -7.07 27.60
N LYS A 52 25.77 -6.34 28.62
CA LYS A 52 25.90 -6.67 30.05
C LYS A 52 25.13 -7.91 30.53
N SER A 53 24.29 -8.51 29.70
CA SER A 53 23.48 -9.68 30.09
C SER A 53 23.77 -10.84 29.16
N ASP A 54 24.28 -11.94 29.73
CA ASP A 54 24.69 -13.17 29.03
C ASP A 54 23.52 -13.89 28.33
N ASN A 55 22.28 -13.48 28.60
CA ASN A 55 21.08 -14.10 28.04
C ASN A 55 20.15 -13.03 27.43
N GLN A 56 20.46 -12.57 26.21
CA GLN A 56 19.63 -11.62 25.46
C GLN A 56 18.32 -12.25 24.95
N ASN A 57 18.15 -13.58 25.09
CA ASN A 57 17.03 -14.32 24.49
C ASN A 57 15.67 -13.88 25.06
N PHE A 58 15.62 -13.27 26.25
CA PHE A 58 14.37 -12.76 26.82
C PHE A 58 13.75 -11.61 26.01
N ARG A 59 14.53 -10.94 25.15
CA ARG A 59 14.05 -9.82 24.32
C ARG A 59 13.17 -10.31 23.19
N ILE A 60 13.50 -11.48 22.62
CA ILE A 60 12.87 -11.98 21.40
C ILE A 60 11.39 -12.31 21.61
N PRO A 61 10.98 -13.08 22.64
CA PRO A 61 9.56 -13.33 22.91
C PRO A 61 8.77 -12.04 23.17
N ARG A 62 9.39 -11.05 23.81
CA ARG A 62 8.76 -9.74 24.08
C ARG A 62 8.60 -8.91 22.83
N ALA A 63 9.60 -8.88 21.96
CA ALA A 63 9.52 -8.20 20.68
C ALA A 63 8.42 -8.85 19.81
N ARG A 64 8.41 -10.18 19.71
CA ARG A 64 7.37 -10.94 18.98
C ARG A 64 5.97 -10.72 19.54
N HIS A 65 5.84 -10.59 20.86
CA HIS A 65 4.57 -10.26 21.49
C HIS A 65 4.03 -8.89 21.05
N ILE A 66 4.90 -7.89 20.81
CA ILE A 66 4.46 -6.59 20.29
C ILE A 66 3.81 -6.77 18.91
N PHE A 67 4.39 -7.59 18.04
CA PHE A 67 3.83 -7.91 16.72
C PHE A 67 2.54 -8.75 16.81
N SER A 68 2.46 -9.73 17.70
CA SER A 68 1.26 -10.58 17.83
C SER A 68 0.03 -9.79 18.31
N GLU A 69 0.25 -8.71 19.06
CA GLU A 69 -0.80 -7.80 19.52
C GLU A 69 -1.06 -6.63 18.56
N ASN A 70 -0.44 -6.61 17.38
CA ASN A 70 -0.50 -5.50 16.41
C ASN A 70 -0.07 -4.13 16.96
N ASN A 71 0.82 -4.12 17.97
CA ASN A 71 1.28 -2.90 18.65
C ASN A 71 2.57 -2.32 18.06
N GLN A 72 3.07 -2.83 16.93
CA GLN A 72 4.35 -2.46 16.35
C GLN A 72 4.42 -0.99 15.93
N LEU A 73 3.35 -0.42 15.37
CA LEU A 73 3.33 0.99 14.96
C LEU A 73 3.34 1.94 16.16
N ASP A 74 2.58 1.60 17.20
CA ASP A 74 2.57 2.36 18.45
C ASP A 74 3.92 2.25 19.17
N ALA A 75 4.57 1.09 19.11
CA ALA A 75 5.94 0.93 19.60
C ALA A 75 6.91 1.86 18.85
N LEU A 76 6.82 1.96 17.52
CA LEU A 76 7.63 2.89 16.72
C LEU A 76 7.36 4.35 17.14
N ARG A 77 6.10 4.77 17.26
CA ARG A 77 5.71 6.11 17.74
C ARG A 77 6.30 6.44 19.12
N ILE A 78 6.19 5.51 20.07
CA ILE A 78 6.79 5.63 21.40
C ILE A 78 8.31 5.84 21.33
N ILE A 79 8.99 5.20 20.38
CA ILE A 79 10.44 5.32 20.20
C ILE A 79 10.78 6.70 19.62
N ILE A 80 10.06 7.12 18.59
CA ILE A 80 10.22 8.42 17.92
C ILE A 80 10.08 9.57 18.92
N ASP A 81 9.09 9.51 19.81
CA ASP A 81 8.82 10.56 20.80
C ASP A 81 9.80 10.53 22.00
N SER A 82 10.57 9.46 22.16
CA SER A 82 11.42 9.27 23.33
C SER A 82 12.75 10.00 23.22
N LYS A 83 12.87 11.14 23.91
CA LYS A 83 14.13 11.91 24.03
C LYS A 83 15.31 11.13 24.63
N LYS A 84 15.07 9.97 25.25
CA LYS A 84 16.11 9.10 25.82
C LYS A 84 16.73 8.15 24.78
N VAL A 85 16.12 8.03 23.60
CA VAL A 85 16.63 7.19 22.51
C VAL A 85 17.56 8.03 21.63
N ALA A 86 18.67 7.42 21.20
CA ALA A 86 19.65 8.07 20.33
C ALA A 86 18.98 8.57 19.02
N PRO A 87 19.38 9.74 18.49
CA PRO A 87 18.79 10.31 17.27
C PRO A 87 18.72 9.32 16.11
N GLU A 88 19.80 8.55 15.88
CA GLU A 88 19.92 7.59 14.78
C GLU A 88 18.85 6.49 14.87
N ALA A 89 18.58 5.98 16.07
CA ALA A 89 17.55 4.98 16.29
C ALA A 89 16.12 5.57 16.16
N ARG A 90 15.93 6.86 16.45
CA ARG A 90 14.64 7.53 16.23
C ARG A 90 14.38 7.76 14.74
N ASP A 91 15.39 8.16 13.98
CA ASP A 91 15.25 8.38 12.55
C ASP A 91 15.02 7.05 11.81
N LYS A 92 15.72 5.97 12.20
CA LYS A 92 15.41 4.62 11.69
C LYS A 92 13.99 4.18 12.06
N ALA A 93 13.49 4.52 13.26
CA ALA A 93 12.10 4.23 13.62
C ALA A 93 11.08 4.99 12.76
N LYS A 94 11.37 6.24 12.36
CA LYS A 94 10.52 6.99 11.43
C LYS A 94 10.49 6.33 10.06
N GLN A 95 11.65 5.95 9.52
CA GLN A 95 11.75 5.26 8.22
C GLN A 95 10.92 3.98 8.21
N ILE A 96 11.09 3.12 9.23
CA ILE A 96 10.29 1.88 9.36
C ILE A 96 8.80 2.19 9.49
N LEU A 97 8.42 3.23 10.26
CA LEU A 97 7.01 3.60 10.41
C LEU A 97 6.39 4.05 9.08
N GLU A 98 7.12 4.85 8.30
CA GLU A 98 6.71 5.30 6.96
C GLU A 98 6.57 4.11 6.00
N GLU A 99 7.55 3.20 5.97
CA GLU A 99 7.53 1.98 5.15
C GLU A 99 6.35 1.05 5.51
N GLU A 100 6.10 0.82 6.80
CA GLU A 100 5.00 -0.05 7.25
C GLU A 100 3.63 0.56 6.94
N LEU A 101 3.48 1.88 7.09
CA LEU A 101 2.24 2.58 6.75
C LEU A 101 1.98 2.56 5.23
N ALA A 102 3.02 2.75 4.41
CA ALA A 102 2.92 2.63 2.97
C ALA A 102 2.48 1.22 2.54
N GLN A 103 3.12 0.17 3.08
CA GLN A 103 2.73 -1.23 2.82
C GLN A 103 1.29 -1.52 3.23
N MET A 104 0.83 -0.95 4.36
CA MET A 104 -0.55 -1.10 4.82
C MET A 104 -1.55 -0.41 3.88
N HIS A 105 -1.25 0.80 3.42
CA HIS A 105 -2.10 1.51 2.45
C HIS A 105 -2.16 0.77 1.12
N ASN A 106 -1.03 0.30 0.59
CA ASN A 106 -0.98 -0.51 -0.63
C ASN A 106 -1.80 -1.81 -0.47
N SER A 107 -1.65 -2.50 0.66
CA SER A 107 -2.42 -3.72 0.94
C SER A 107 -3.93 -3.45 1.00
N GLN A 108 -4.35 -2.34 1.63
CA GLN A 108 -5.76 -1.97 1.70
C GLN A 108 -6.30 -1.55 0.32
N GLU A 109 -5.54 -0.78 -0.45
CA GLU A 109 -5.89 -0.37 -1.82
C GLU A 109 -6.15 -1.59 -2.70
N ASN A 110 -5.30 -2.62 -2.61
CA ASN A 110 -5.45 -3.87 -3.38
C ASN A 110 -6.73 -4.64 -3.00
N VAL A 111 -7.10 -4.62 -1.72
CA VAL A 111 -8.36 -5.25 -1.26
C VAL A 111 -9.55 -4.46 -1.77
N ASP A 112 -9.54 -3.14 -1.62
CA ASP A 112 -10.65 -2.28 -2.03
C ASP A 112 -10.86 -2.32 -3.56
N GLU A 113 -9.77 -2.32 -4.33
CA GLU A 113 -9.81 -2.43 -5.79
C GLU A 113 -10.37 -3.79 -6.23
N ARG A 114 -9.93 -4.91 -5.64
CA ARG A 114 -10.47 -6.24 -5.94
C ARG A 114 -11.96 -6.34 -5.67
N VAL A 115 -12.41 -5.87 -4.51
CA VAL A 115 -13.84 -5.84 -4.16
C VAL A 115 -14.63 -4.99 -5.15
N PHE A 116 -14.08 -3.83 -5.53
CA PHE A 116 -14.69 -2.95 -6.52
C PHE A 116 -14.80 -3.61 -7.89
N ILE A 117 -13.73 -4.26 -8.38
CA ILE A 117 -13.71 -4.95 -9.68
C ILE A 117 -14.75 -6.08 -9.70
N GLU A 118 -14.86 -6.85 -8.62
CA GLU A 118 -15.87 -7.91 -8.50
C GLU A 118 -17.29 -7.34 -8.60
N ASP A 119 -17.55 -6.22 -7.92
CA ASP A 119 -18.84 -5.56 -7.95
C ASP A 119 -19.16 -4.89 -9.28
N LEU A 120 -18.15 -4.32 -9.93
CA LEU A 120 -18.23 -3.79 -11.29
C LEU A 120 -18.66 -4.90 -12.25
N ASN A 121 -17.98 -6.06 -12.22
CA ASN A 121 -18.30 -7.19 -13.08
C ASN A 121 -19.74 -7.71 -12.95
N ARG A 122 -20.36 -7.60 -11.76
CA ARG A 122 -21.75 -8.00 -11.54
C ARG A 122 -22.78 -6.99 -12.05
N SER A 123 -22.41 -5.72 -12.11
CA SER A 123 -23.35 -4.61 -12.33
C SER A 123 -23.16 -3.90 -13.67
N ILE A 124 -22.10 -4.23 -14.40
CA ILE A 124 -21.78 -3.53 -15.62
C ILE A 124 -22.76 -3.91 -16.73
N ILE A 125 -23.47 -2.88 -17.22
CA ILE A 125 -24.37 -2.97 -18.38
C ILE A 125 -23.83 -1.94 -19.36
N TYR A 126 -23.11 -2.40 -20.38
CA TYR A 126 -22.63 -1.52 -21.43
C TYR A 126 -23.79 -1.27 -22.41
N SER A 127 -24.45 -0.13 -22.28
CA SER A 127 -25.40 0.37 -23.29
C SER A 127 -24.64 0.96 -24.48
N ASP A 128 -25.32 1.07 -25.62
CA ASP A 128 -24.76 1.57 -26.89
C ASP A 128 -23.85 2.79 -26.70
N GLN A 129 -22.71 2.74 -27.39
CA GLN A 129 -21.57 3.65 -27.36
C GLN A 129 -22.01 5.12 -27.44
N ALA A 130 -22.28 5.74 -26.29
CA ALA A 130 -22.26 7.20 -26.20
C ALA A 130 -20.80 7.64 -26.37
N GLN A 131 -20.54 8.58 -27.27
CA GLN A 131 -19.21 9.17 -27.40
C GLN A 131 -18.82 9.84 -26.08
N PHE A 132 -17.94 9.20 -25.31
CA PHE A 132 -17.37 9.75 -24.09
C PHE A 132 -16.13 10.58 -24.43
N GLU A 133 -16.17 11.86 -24.07
CA GLU A 133 -15.01 12.74 -24.10
C GLU A 133 -14.51 13.01 -22.67
N TYR A 134 -13.20 13.19 -22.54
CA TYR A 134 -12.63 13.54 -21.24
C TYR A 134 -13.14 14.92 -20.79
N ASN A 135 -13.75 14.96 -19.62
CA ASN A 135 -13.87 16.22 -18.90
C ASN A 135 -12.49 16.57 -18.33
N ASN A 136 -11.78 17.52 -18.94
CA ASN A 136 -10.46 17.97 -18.48
C ASN A 136 -10.54 19.12 -17.45
N ILE A 137 -11.73 19.46 -16.98
CA ILE A 137 -11.88 20.46 -15.92
C ILE A 137 -11.49 19.79 -14.59
N PRO A 138 -10.51 20.34 -13.85
CA PRO A 138 -10.18 19.87 -12.51
C PRO A 138 -11.42 19.88 -11.62
N GLU A 139 -11.63 18.80 -10.86
CA GLU A 139 -12.69 18.72 -9.87
C GLU A 139 -12.08 18.70 -8.47
N PRO A 140 -12.75 19.32 -7.48
CA PRO A 140 -12.31 19.24 -6.11
C PRO A 140 -12.35 17.80 -5.60
N ARG A 141 -11.47 17.49 -4.64
CA ARG A 141 -11.46 16.20 -3.92
C ARG A 141 -12.89 15.82 -3.47
N LYS A 142 -13.28 14.58 -3.73
CA LYS A 142 -14.54 14.03 -3.21
C LYS A 142 -14.50 14.00 -1.67
N GLU A 143 -15.58 14.44 -1.02
CA GLU A 143 -15.71 14.30 0.43
C GLU A 143 -15.57 12.83 0.83
N THR A 144 -14.69 12.55 1.78
CA THR A 144 -14.55 11.21 2.35
C THR A 144 -15.83 10.88 3.12
N ARG A 145 -16.72 10.09 2.54
CA ARG A 145 -17.81 9.49 3.31
C ARG A 145 -17.23 8.32 4.08
N THR A 146 -17.21 8.40 5.41
CA THR A 146 -16.90 7.28 6.30
C THR A 146 -18.00 6.22 6.21
N THR A 147 -18.07 5.52 5.08
CA THR A 147 -18.84 4.29 4.95
C THR A 147 -18.00 3.13 5.46
N LYS A 148 -18.66 2.01 5.80
CA LYS A 148 -17.99 0.84 6.41
C LYS A 148 -16.95 0.15 5.50
N THR A 149 -16.79 0.55 4.24
CA THR A 149 -16.14 -0.29 3.21
C THR A 149 -14.94 0.31 2.50
N SER A 150 -14.71 1.63 2.48
CA SER A 150 -13.43 2.23 2.04
C SER A 150 -13.36 3.72 2.40
N LEU A 151 -12.15 4.25 2.62
CA LEU A 151 -11.92 5.69 2.83
C LEU A 151 -12.03 6.50 1.52
N TYR A 152 -11.76 5.88 0.37
CA TYR A 152 -11.73 6.50 -0.95
C TYR A 152 -12.74 5.84 -1.89
N GLN A 153 -13.73 6.61 -2.35
CA GLN A 153 -14.82 6.08 -3.15
C GLN A 153 -14.46 6.01 -4.65
N ARG A 154 -14.52 4.80 -5.22
CA ARG A 154 -14.39 4.55 -6.66
C ARG A 154 -15.73 4.68 -7.38
N SER A 155 -15.75 5.37 -8.51
CA SER A 155 -16.94 5.48 -9.37
C SER A 155 -16.96 4.37 -10.41
N LYS A 156 -18.05 3.59 -10.45
CA LYS A 156 -18.28 2.60 -11.51
C LYS A 156 -18.36 3.25 -12.89
N GLU A 157 -18.92 4.46 -12.97
CA GLU A 157 -19.03 5.21 -14.22
C GLU A 157 -17.66 5.59 -14.76
N VAL A 158 -16.81 6.19 -13.91
CA VAL A 158 -15.42 6.57 -14.28
C VAL A 158 -14.65 5.36 -14.79
N SER A 159 -14.67 4.25 -14.03
CA SER A 159 -14.00 3.02 -14.45
C SER A 159 -14.58 2.44 -15.75
N SER A 160 -15.91 2.42 -15.89
CA SER A 160 -16.56 1.91 -17.12
C SER A 160 -16.22 2.75 -18.34
N ASN A 161 -16.20 4.07 -18.21
CA ASN A 161 -15.82 5.01 -19.27
C ASN A 161 -14.37 4.79 -19.71
N ALA A 162 -13.45 4.64 -18.75
CA ALA A 162 -12.04 4.38 -19.04
C ALA A 162 -11.85 3.04 -19.77
N LEU A 163 -12.49 1.96 -19.32
CA LEU A 163 -12.44 0.65 -19.98
C LEU A 163 -13.02 0.70 -21.41
N MET A 164 -14.17 1.36 -21.57
CA MET A 164 -14.83 1.53 -22.88
C MET A 164 -13.95 2.34 -23.84
N LYS A 165 -13.31 3.41 -23.34
CA LYS A 165 -12.42 4.25 -24.15
C LYS A 165 -11.17 3.50 -24.62
N ALA A 166 -10.66 2.58 -23.80
CA ALA A 166 -9.59 1.66 -24.19
C ALA A 166 -10.05 0.55 -25.14
N GLY A 167 -11.33 0.52 -25.55
CA GLY A 167 -11.90 -0.55 -26.37
C GLY A 167 -11.85 -1.92 -25.67
N PHE A 168 -11.82 -1.92 -24.33
CA PHE A 168 -11.60 -3.11 -23.52
C PHE A 168 -10.29 -3.85 -23.84
N LEU A 169 -9.26 -3.12 -24.27
CA LEU A 169 -7.91 -3.63 -24.51
C LEU A 169 -6.95 -3.14 -23.43
N CYS A 170 -5.83 -3.85 -23.25
CA CYS A 170 -4.80 -3.43 -22.32
C CYS A 170 -4.06 -2.21 -22.89
N GLU A 171 -3.92 -1.15 -22.08
CA GLU A 171 -3.26 0.10 -22.50
C GLU A 171 -1.73 0.03 -22.43
N VAL A 172 -1.17 -1.06 -21.90
CA VAL A 172 0.27 -1.37 -21.99
C VAL A 172 0.61 -1.93 -23.37
N ASP A 173 -0.24 -2.85 -23.85
CA ASP A 173 -0.14 -3.47 -25.17
C ASP A 173 -1.52 -4.04 -25.56
N ALA A 174 -2.05 -3.58 -26.69
CA ALA A 174 -3.36 -3.99 -27.19
C ALA A 174 -3.40 -5.46 -27.66
N GLU A 175 -2.23 -6.08 -27.92
CA GLU A 175 -2.11 -7.48 -28.32
C GLU A 175 -2.10 -8.45 -27.12
N HIS A 176 -2.05 -7.93 -25.88
CA HIS A 176 -2.07 -8.79 -24.70
C HIS A 176 -3.33 -9.67 -24.66
N PRO A 177 -3.18 -10.96 -24.27
CA PRO A 177 -4.30 -11.88 -24.24
C PRO A 177 -5.32 -11.44 -23.19
N VAL A 178 -6.58 -11.40 -23.64
CA VAL A 178 -7.78 -11.13 -22.85
C VAL A 178 -8.85 -12.16 -23.20
N PHE A 179 -9.89 -12.27 -22.38
CA PHE A 179 -11.02 -13.17 -22.62
C PHE A 179 -12.33 -12.41 -22.62
N ILE A 180 -13.37 -12.97 -23.25
CA ILE A 180 -14.70 -12.36 -23.26
C ILE A 180 -15.36 -12.50 -21.89
N ARG A 181 -15.94 -11.41 -21.37
CA ARG A 181 -16.65 -11.41 -20.09
C ARG A 181 -17.84 -12.36 -20.11
N LYS A 182 -18.16 -12.96 -18.96
CA LYS A 182 -19.24 -13.94 -18.83
C LYS A 182 -20.64 -13.41 -19.20
N HIS A 183 -20.88 -12.11 -19.02
CA HIS A 183 -22.21 -11.49 -19.15
C HIS A 183 -22.22 -10.30 -20.12
N SER A 184 -21.21 -10.17 -20.98
CA SER A 184 -21.16 -9.17 -22.05
C SER A 184 -20.37 -9.69 -23.25
N ASN A 185 -20.46 -9.03 -24.41
CA ASN A 185 -19.64 -9.36 -25.58
C ASN A 185 -18.26 -8.67 -25.57
N GLU A 186 -17.98 -7.88 -24.53
CA GLU A 186 -16.72 -7.15 -24.39
C GLU A 186 -15.59 -8.00 -23.81
N ASN A 187 -14.36 -7.62 -24.15
CA ASN A 187 -13.16 -8.16 -23.53
C ASN A 187 -13.09 -7.83 -22.02
N TYR A 188 -12.41 -8.70 -21.28
CA TYR A 188 -12.15 -8.52 -19.87
C TYR A 188 -10.80 -7.84 -19.66
N THR A 189 -10.88 -6.63 -19.10
CA THR A 189 -9.77 -5.84 -18.57
C THR A 189 -10.17 -5.23 -17.23
N GLU A 190 -9.18 -4.90 -16.42
CA GLU A 190 -9.33 -4.41 -15.06
C GLU A 190 -9.01 -2.91 -15.02
N PRO A 191 -9.89 -2.07 -14.46
CA PRO A 191 -9.60 -0.66 -14.26
C PRO A 191 -8.61 -0.51 -13.11
N HIS A 192 -7.59 0.31 -13.32
CA HIS A 192 -6.56 0.58 -12.31
C HIS A 192 -6.29 2.08 -12.25
N HIS A 193 -6.31 2.65 -11.04
CA HIS A 193 -5.91 4.04 -10.86
C HIS A 193 -4.39 4.13 -10.90
N LEU A 194 -3.83 4.88 -11.87
CA LEU A 194 -2.38 5.03 -12.05
C LEU A 194 -1.75 5.79 -10.88
N VAL A 195 -2.32 6.93 -10.49
CA VAL A 195 -2.08 7.51 -9.16
C VAL A 195 -3.11 6.88 -8.21
N PRO A 196 -2.68 5.99 -7.29
CA PRO A 196 -3.62 5.25 -6.45
C PRO A 196 -4.40 6.16 -5.52
N LEU A 197 -5.62 5.76 -5.15
CA LEU A 197 -6.53 6.65 -4.44
C LEU A 197 -6.07 6.98 -3.02
N PHE A 198 -5.24 6.14 -2.40
CA PHE A 198 -4.67 6.44 -1.08
C PHE A 198 -3.73 7.65 -1.08
N ALA A 199 -3.17 8.03 -2.24
CA ALA A 199 -2.32 9.21 -2.43
C ALA A 199 -3.12 10.53 -2.40
N GLN A 200 -4.43 10.50 -2.16
CA GLN A 200 -5.29 11.68 -2.16
C GLN A 200 -4.82 12.80 -1.21
N ASN A 201 -4.08 12.48 -0.14
CA ASN A 201 -3.54 13.50 0.76
C ASN A 201 -2.39 14.30 0.14
N ASP A 202 -1.71 13.74 -0.86
CA ASP A 202 -0.65 14.43 -1.62
C ASP A 202 -1.26 15.36 -2.70
N PHE A 203 -2.55 15.18 -3.00
CA PHE A 203 -3.33 15.98 -3.96
C PHE A 203 -4.61 16.55 -3.32
N PRO A 204 -4.52 17.43 -2.31
CA PRO A 204 -5.64 17.78 -1.43
C PRO A 204 -6.84 18.43 -2.14
N ASP A 205 -6.59 19.17 -3.23
CA ASP A 205 -7.60 19.95 -3.96
C ASP A 205 -8.11 19.27 -5.24
N ILE A 206 -7.67 18.04 -5.52
CA ILE A 206 -7.91 17.37 -6.80
C ILE A 206 -8.61 16.03 -6.57
N ASN A 207 -9.67 15.75 -7.34
CA ASN A 207 -10.29 14.44 -7.39
C ASN A 207 -9.38 13.45 -8.15
N LEU A 208 -8.87 12.41 -7.49
CA LEU A 208 -8.07 11.35 -8.13
C LEU A 208 -8.91 10.32 -8.89
N ASP A 209 -10.20 10.19 -8.59
CA ASP A 209 -11.12 9.25 -9.25
C ASP A 209 -11.70 9.87 -10.53
N ARG A 210 -10.84 9.93 -11.56
CA ARG A 210 -11.07 10.55 -12.87
C ARG A 210 -10.58 9.65 -13.99
N GLU A 211 -11.22 9.68 -15.15
CA GLU A 211 -10.94 8.77 -16.26
C GLU A 211 -9.52 8.96 -16.83
N GLN A 212 -8.92 10.15 -16.69
CA GLN A 212 -7.53 10.42 -17.06
C GLN A 212 -6.52 9.65 -16.18
N ASN A 213 -6.93 9.32 -14.95
CA ASN A 213 -6.13 8.60 -13.97
C ASN A 213 -6.45 7.10 -13.93
N VAL A 214 -7.46 6.62 -14.67
CA VAL A 214 -7.80 5.20 -14.75
C VAL A 214 -7.26 4.61 -16.05
N VAL A 215 -6.54 3.50 -15.94
CA VAL A 215 -6.05 2.71 -17.08
C VAL A 215 -6.76 1.36 -17.16
N SER A 216 -6.92 0.86 -18.39
CA SER A 216 -7.45 -0.47 -18.67
C SER A 216 -6.31 -1.47 -18.82
N LEU A 217 -6.27 -2.49 -17.97
CA LEU A 217 -5.17 -3.47 -17.94
C LEU A 217 -5.67 -4.89 -18.14
N CYS A 218 -4.90 -5.74 -18.81
CA CYS A 218 -5.11 -7.19 -18.72
C CYS A 218 -4.73 -7.67 -17.30
N SER A 219 -5.27 -8.82 -16.89
CA SER A 219 -4.98 -9.36 -15.55
C SER A 219 -3.50 -9.62 -15.29
N HIS A 220 -2.68 -9.84 -16.32
CA HIS A 220 -1.24 -9.96 -16.14
C HIS A 220 -0.60 -8.62 -15.76
N CYS A 221 -0.82 -7.56 -16.54
CA CYS A 221 -0.23 -6.24 -16.28
C CYS A 221 -0.73 -5.65 -14.95
N HIS A 222 -2.02 -5.85 -14.64
CA HIS A 222 -2.61 -5.40 -13.38
C HIS A 222 -1.93 -6.06 -12.16
N ASN A 223 -1.82 -7.39 -12.17
CA ASN A 223 -1.13 -8.11 -11.09
C ASN A 223 0.38 -7.85 -11.07
N LEU A 224 1.00 -7.56 -12.21
CA LEU A 224 2.42 -7.18 -12.26
C LEU A 224 2.66 -5.86 -11.51
N LEU A 225 1.79 -4.86 -11.66
CA LEU A 225 1.90 -3.61 -10.90
C LEU A 225 1.74 -3.80 -9.39
N HIS A 226 0.93 -4.78 -8.97
CA HIS A 226 0.65 -5.03 -7.55
C HIS A 226 1.64 -5.97 -6.84
N TYR A 227 2.19 -6.93 -7.58
CA TYR A 227 2.96 -8.05 -7.01
C TYR A 227 4.31 -8.29 -7.70
N GLY A 228 4.58 -7.59 -8.79
CA GLY A 228 5.83 -7.68 -9.53
C GLY A 228 6.98 -7.08 -8.75
N SER A 229 8.13 -7.74 -8.80
CA SER A 229 9.39 -7.18 -8.31
C SER A 229 10.01 -6.17 -9.28
N ASP A 230 9.63 -6.26 -10.55
CA ASP A 230 10.06 -5.36 -11.62
C ASP A 230 8.81 -4.90 -12.37
N ILE A 231 8.43 -3.65 -12.14
CA ILE A 231 7.23 -3.02 -12.68
C ILE A 231 7.56 -1.91 -13.66
N ASP A 232 8.84 -1.56 -13.81
CA ASP A 232 9.26 -0.28 -14.38
C ASP A 232 8.81 -0.16 -15.84
N GLU A 233 8.95 -1.24 -16.62
CA GLU A 233 8.53 -1.24 -18.01
C GLU A 233 7.03 -0.92 -18.17
N VAL A 234 6.19 -1.56 -17.37
CA VAL A 234 4.73 -1.37 -17.41
C VAL A 234 4.34 0.00 -16.88
N LEU A 235 4.84 0.36 -15.69
CA LEU A 235 4.51 1.64 -15.06
C LEU A 235 4.98 2.83 -15.90
N TYR A 236 6.16 2.74 -16.53
CA TYR A 236 6.70 3.81 -17.35
C TYR A 236 5.89 4.01 -18.65
N LYS A 237 5.48 2.93 -19.31
CA LYS A 237 4.60 3.00 -20.50
C LYS A 237 3.28 3.71 -20.17
N LEU A 238 2.65 3.33 -19.06
CA LEU A 238 1.40 3.95 -18.58
C LEU A 238 1.60 5.42 -18.17
N TYR A 239 2.68 5.73 -17.46
CA TYR A 239 3.02 7.10 -17.10
C TYR A 239 3.16 7.98 -18.34
N MET A 240 3.93 7.52 -19.34
CA MET A 240 4.15 8.29 -20.55
C MET A 240 2.88 8.51 -21.36
N SER A 241 1.95 7.55 -21.35
CA SER A 241 0.65 7.70 -22.03
C SER A 241 -0.33 8.62 -21.29
N ARG A 242 -0.21 8.73 -19.96
CA ARG A 242 -1.15 9.50 -19.11
C ARG A 242 -0.66 10.87 -18.65
N LYS A 243 0.65 11.13 -18.62
CA LYS A 243 1.22 12.34 -17.98
C LYS A 243 0.57 13.67 -18.40
N GLU A 244 0.28 13.85 -19.69
CA GLU A 244 -0.33 15.10 -20.18
C GLU A 244 -1.82 15.17 -19.79
N LEU A 245 -2.53 14.05 -19.79
CA LEU A 245 -3.93 13.96 -19.35
C LEU A 245 -4.08 14.21 -17.84
N LEU A 246 -3.16 13.65 -17.05
CA LEU A 246 -3.08 13.89 -15.61
C LEU A 246 -2.84 15.37 -15.30
N LYS A 247 -1.90 15.99 -16.01
CA LYS A 247 -1.61 17.41 -15.87
C LYS A 247 -2.82 18.30 -16.17
N LEU A 248 -3.63 17.96 -17.17
CA LEU A 248 -4.84 18.72 -17.51
C LEU A 248 -5.85 18.78 -16.35
N ILE A 249 -5.94 17.72 -15.54
CA ILE A 249 -6.82 17.68 -14.37
C ILE A 249 -6.12 18.11 -13.06
N GLY A 250 -4.91 18.66 -13.16
CA GLY A 250 -4.14 19.21 -12.03
C GLY A 250 -3.20 18.21 -11.35
N ILE A 251 -3.13 16.96 -11.80
CA ILE A 251 -2.23 15.95 -11.24
C ILE A 251 -0.85 16.10 -11.89
N GLU A 252 0.01 16.91 -11.27
CA GLU A 252 1.41 17.05 -11.67
C GLU A 252 2.28 16.11 -10.83
N ILE A 253 2.84 15.09 -11.48
CA ILE A 253 3.68 14.08 -10.83
C ILE A 253 4.79 13.61 -11.77
N SER A 254 6.01 13.49 -11.25
CA SER A 254 7.12 12.86 -11.97
C SER A 254 7.02 11.33 -11.92
N TYR A 255 7.69 10.64 -12.83
CA TYR A 255 7.76 9.17 -12.80
C TYR A 255 8.33 8.65 -11.47
N GLU A 256 9.37 9.30 -10.94
CA GLU A 256 9.99 8.90 -9.67
C GLU A 256 9.07 9.09 -8.46
N GLU A 257 8.23 10.13 -8.47
CA GLU A 257 7.20 10.31 -7.44
C GLU A 257 6.08 9.28 -7.56
N LEU A 258 5.63 9.00 -8.78
CA LEU A 258 4.63 7.97 -9.05
C LEU A 258 5.11 6.61 -8.56
N LYS A 259 6.35 6.24 -8.89
CA LYS A 259 6.95 4.95 -8.53
C LYS A 259 6.94 4.71 -7.02
N LYS A 260 7.07 5.74 -6.19
CA LYS A 260 7.03 5.60 -4.71
C LYS A 260 5.71 5.03 -4.19
N TYR A 261 4.60 5.21 -4.90
CA TYR A 261 3.32 4.61 -4.50
C TYR A 261 3.23 3.11 -4.79
N TYR A 262 4.15 2.57 -5.58
CA TYR A 262 4.20 1.16 -5.98
C TYR A 262 5.34 0.38 -5.30
N LEU A 263 6.09 1.01 -4.38
CA LEU A 263 7.19 0.40 -3.62
C LEU A 263 6.75 -0.08 -2.22
#